data_AF-A0A5J4TYR8-F1
#
_entry.id   AF-A0A5J4TYR8-F1
#
_cell.length_a   1.000
_cell.length_b   1.000
_cell.length_c   1.000
_cell.angle_alpha   90.00
_cell.angle_beta   90.00
_cell.angle_gamma   90.00
#
_symmetry.space_group_name_H-M   'P 1'
#
loop_
_entity.id
_entity.type
_entity.pdbx_description
1 polymer ?
#
loop_
_entity_poly.entity_id
_entity_poly.type
_entity_poly.pdbx_seq_one_letter_code
_entity_poly.pdbx_strand_id
1 'polypeptide(L)'
;MTLVQSISIQKFQIQNVLKLAGCKPLDSARLAIELFLKMGGDSKKPTIECQRSVFVESASQLVLTKLHHLPSPERLHSRIAAATEVVLHLSSFTLFVGGTSGCGKSTVASVLGQRLGIDHIISTDSIRHILRTCSDPDDPSNSALWVSTYEAGQCIPAN
;
A
#
# COMPACT_ATOMS: atom_id res chain seq x y z
N MET A 1 -3.29 -4.87 -25.24
CA MET A 1 -2.24 -3.83 -25.15
C MET A 1 -1.80 -3.70 -23.70
N THR A 2 -0.83 -4.48 -23.27
CA THR A 2 -0.21 -4.31 -21.94
C THR A 2 0.63 -3.06 -22.02
N LEU A 3 0.13 -1.95 -21.48
CA LEU A 3 0.94 -0.74 -21.31
C LEU A 3 2.16 -1.17 -20.49
N VAL A 4 3.32 -1.15 -21.13
CA VAL A 4 4.60 -1.28 -20.46
C VAL A 4 4.73 -0.03 -19.58
N GLN A 5 4.29 -0.12 -18.34
CA GLN A 5 4.36 0.99 -17.40
C GLN A 5 5.83 1.15 -17.00
N SER A 6 6.45 2.24 -17.47
CA SER A 6 7.72 2.71 -16.95
C SER A 6 7.54 3.25 -15.54
N ILE A 7 8.55 3.08 -14.70
CA ILE A 7 8.61 3.64 -13.36
C ILE A 7 9.89 4.45 -13.19
N SER A 8 9.80 5.47 -12.35
CA SER A 8 10.90 6.29 -11.89
C SER A 8 11.09 6.04 -10.40
N ILE A 9 12.25 5.53 -10.01
CA ILE A 9 12.48 5.04 -8.63
C ILE A 9 13.85 5.47 -8.08
N GLN A 10 13.85 5.97 -6.84
CA GLN A 10 15.04 6.34 -6.09
C GLN A 10 15.45 5.24 -5.10
N LYS A 11 16.71 5.26 -4.66
CA LYS A 11 17.26 4.28 -3.70
C LYS A 11 16.39 4.10 -2.44
N PHE A 12 15.88 5.18 -1.86
CA PHE A 12 15.05 5.12 -0.65
C PHE A 12 13.70 4.42 -0.92
N GLN A 13 13.13 4.62 -2.11
CA GLN A 13 11.88 3.97 -2.51
C GLN A 13 12.12 2.47 -2.73
N ILE A 14 13.26 2.08 -3.31
CA ILE A 14 13.65 0.66 -3.42
C ILE A 14 13.69 0.02 -2.02
N GLN A 15 14.33 0.67 -1.05
CA GLN A 15 14.39 0.18 0.34
C GLN A 15 12.98 0.01 0.94
N ASN A 16 12.09 0.98 0.72
CA ASN A 16 10.71 0.92 1.19
C ASN A 16 9.91 -0.22 0.52
N VAL A 17 10.09 -0.43 -0.79
CA VAL A 17 9.49 -1.55 -1.52
C VAL A 17 9.93 -2.88 -0.91
N LEU A 18 11.24 -3.06 -0.69
CA LEU A 18 11.77 -4.31 -0.11
C LEU A 18 11.29 -4.53 1.32
N LYS A 19 11.23 -3.48 2.13
CA LYS A 19 10.70 -3.53 3.51
C LYS A 19 9.21 -3.93 3.51
N LEU A 20 8.40 -3.31 2.65
CA LEU A 20 6.97 -3.62 2.53
C LEU A 20 6.74 -5.03 1.96
N ALA A 21 7.62 -5.48 1.05
CA ALA A 21 7.64 -6.85 0.55
C ALA A 21 8.14 -7.88 1.58
N GLY A 22 8.52 -7.47 2.80
CA GLY A 22 8.84 -8.35 3.92
C GLY A 22 10.32 -8.58 4.23
N CYS A 23 11.23 -7.86 3.57
CA CYS A 23 12.64 -7.89 3.92
C CYS A 23 12.88 -7.18 5.26
N LYS A 24 13.83 -7.66 6.06
CA LYS A 24 14.23 -7.01 7.32
C LYS A 24 14.86 -5.64 7.02
N PRO A 25 14.75 -4.65 7.93
CA PRO A 25 15.24 -3.28 7.66
C PRO A 25 16.70 -3.18 7.18
N LEU A 26 17.61 -3.96 7.79
CA LEU A 26 19.03 -3.99 7.41
C LEU A 26 19.23 -4.61 6.03
N ASP A 27 18.56 -5.74 5.75
CA ASP A 27 18.62 -6.41 4.45
C ASP A 27 18.03 -5.51 3.35
N SER A 28 16.90 -4.86 3.61
CA SER A 28 16.29 -3.90 2.67
C SER A 28 17.24 -2.77 2.31
N ALA A 29 17.94 -2.19 3.29
CA ALA A 29 18.89 -1.11 3.04
C ALA A 29 20.08 -1.58 2.19
N ARG A 30 20.65 -2.75 2.52
CA ARG A 30 21.78 -3.34 1.78
C ARG A 30 21.39 -3.70 0.35
N LEU A 31 20.29 -4.43 0.18
CA LEU A 31 19.81 -4.89 -1.13
C LEU A 31 19.32 -3.73 -2.00
N ALA A 32 18.77 -2.67 -1.40
CA ALA A 32 18.40 -1.47 -2.16
C ALA A 32 19.62 -0.78 -2.78
N ILE A 33 20.74 -0.70 -2.07
CA ILE A 33 22.00 -0.16 -2.62
C ILE A 33 22.48 -1.04 -3.78
N GLU A 34 22.53 -2.36 -3.59
CA GLU A 34 22.99 -3.30 -4.61
C GLU A 34 22.10 -3.26 -5.87
N LEU A 35 20.77 -3.27 -5.70
CA LEU A 35 19.83 -3.17 -6.81
C LEU A 35 19.92 -1.82 -7.53
N PHE A 36 20.03 -0.72 -6.77
CA PHE A 36 20.15 0.63 -7.34
C PHE A 36 21.39 0.75 -8.23
N LEU A 37 22.54 0.29 -7.76
CA LEU A 37 23.78 0.28 -8.55
C LEU A 37 23.66 -0.65 -9.77
N LYS A 38 23.11 -1.86 -9.60
CA LYS A 38 22.94 -2.84 -10.68
C LYS A 38 22.04 -2.32 -11.80
N MET A 39 21.04 -1.52 -11.48
CA MET A 39 20.11 -0.91 -12.43
C MET A 39 20.61 0.43 -13.00
N GLY A 40 21.87 0.80 -12.72
CA GLY A 40 22.53 1.98 -13.30
C GLY A 40 22.25 3.30 -12.58
N GLY A 41 21.78 3.25 -11.33
CA GLY A 41 21.74 4.41 -10.44
C GLY A 41 23.10 4.67 -9.81
N ASP A 42 23.42 5.94 -9.55
CA ASP A 42 24.64 6.36 -8.84
C ASP A 42 24.41 7.74 -8.18
N SER A 43 25.40 8.26 -7.46
CA SER A 43 25.39 9.60 -6.84
C SER A 43 25.07 10.72 -7.84
N LYS A 44 25.51 10.59 -9.10
CA LYS A 44 25.19 11.53 -10.19
C LYS A 44 23.82 11.26 -10.84
N LYS A 45 23.27 10.06 -10.68
CA LYS A 45 21.99 9.63 -11.24
C LYS A 45 21.12 9.06 -10.11
N PRO A 46 20.51 9.94 -9.29
CA PRO A 46 19.81 9.54 -8.06
C PRO A 46 18.50 8.78 -8.32
N THR A 47 18.05 8.76 -9.57
CA THR A 47 16.78 8.19 -10.01
C THR A 47 16.99 7.23 -11.17
N ILE A 48 16.33 6.08 -11.11
CA ILE A 48 16.38 5.03 -12.13
C ILE A 48 15.05 5.03 -12.87
N GLU A 49 15.12 5.12 -14.20
CA GLU A 49 13.98 4.89 -15.08
C GLU A 49 14.09 3.50 -15.68
N CYS A 50 13.06 2.69 -15.51
CA CYS A 50 13.02 1.33 -16.02
C CYS A 50 11.59 0.85 -16.23
N GLN A 51 11.43 -0.27 -16.93
CA GLN A 51 10.14 -0.95 -17.00
C GLN A 51 9.81 -1.58 -15.64
N ARG A 52 8.55 -1.46 -15.21
CA ARG A 52 8.10 -2.05 -13.94
C ARG A 52 8.38 -3.55 -13.85
N SER A 53 8.16 -4.31 -14.93
CA SER A 53 8.44 -5.74 -15.00
C SER A 53 9.91 -6.05 -14.71
N VAL A 54 10.82 -5.32 -15.36
CA VAL A 54 12.28 -5.46 -15.20
C VAL A 54 12.70 -5.17 -13.76
N PHE A 55 12.11 -4.14 -13.14
CA PHE A 55 12.38 -3.84 -11.73
C PHE A 55 11.92 -4.97 -10.81
N VAL A 56 10.66 -5.40 -10.93
CA VAL A 56 10.10 -6.45 -10.07
C VAL A 56 10.87 -7.76 -10.22
N GLU A 57 11.24 -8.12 -11.45
CA GLU A 57 12.04 -9.31 -11.72
C GLU A 57 13.45 -9.21 -11.13
N SER A 58 14.15 -8.09 -11.36
CA SER A 58 15.50 -7.86 -10.85
C SER A 58 15.54 -7.85 -9.33
N ALA A 59 14.56 -7.20 -8.69
CA ALA A 59 14.40 -7.17 -7.24
C ALA A 59 14.10 -8.57 -6.68
N SER A 60 13.19 -9.31 -7.30
CA SER A 60 12.83 -10.67 -6.88
C SER A 60 14.03 -11.61 -6.95
N GLN A 61 14.75 -11.61 -8.08
CA GLN A 61 15.94 -12.44 -8.28
C GLN A 61 17.04 -12.10 -7.27
N LEU A 62 17.30 -10.81 -7.03
CA LEU A 62 18.31 -10.39 -6.07
C LEU A 62 17.96 -10.86 -4.65
N VAL A 63 16.71 -10.66 -4.24
CA VAL A 63 16.22 -11.05 -2.92
C VAL A 63 16.30 -12.57 -2.73
N LEU A 64 15.83 -13.38 -3.69
CA LEU A 64 15.91 -14.84 -3.62
C LEU A 64 17.35 -15.36 -3.58
N THR A 65 18.26 -14.70 -4.28
CA THR A 65 19.68 -15.08 -4.33
C THR A 65 20.39 -14.78 -3.02
N LYS A 66 20.03 -13.68 -2.34
CA LYS A 66 20.76 -13.18 -1.18
C LYS A 66 20.12 -13.54 0.16
N LEU A 67 18.82 -13.84 0.19
CA LEU A 67 18.06 -14.13 1.40
C LEU A 67 17.38 -15.50 1.31
N HIS A 68 17.97 -16.49 1.96
CA HIS A 68 17.43 -17.86 2.01
C HIS A 68 16.31 -18.07 3.04
N HIS A 69 16.02 -17.07 3.86
CA HIS A 69 15.15 -17.20 5.05
C HIS A 69 13.80 -16.48 4.92
N LEU A 70 13.39 -16.13 3.69
CA LEU A 70 12.11 -15.46 3.49
C LEU A 70 10.93 -16.40 3.69
N PRO A 71 9.91 -15.99 4.45
CA PRO A 71 8.64 -16.71 4.49
C PRO A 71 7.95 -16.59 3.11
N SER A 72 7.56 -17.72 2.54
CA SER A 72 6.88 -17.83 1.25
C SER A 72 7.60 -17.17 0.06
N PRO A 73 8.77 -17.69 -0.35
CA PRO A 73 9.51 -17.17 -1.51
C PRO A 73 8.69 -17.21 -2.81
N GLU A 74 7.75 -18.15 -2.94
CA GLU A 74 6.83 -18.28 -4.08
C GLU A 74 5.91 -17.06 -4.28
N ARG A 75 5.63 -16.31 -3.21
CA ARG A 75 4.80 -15.09 -3.26
C ARG A 75 5.63 -13.81 -3.34
N LEU A 76 6.95 -13.89 -3.32
CA LEU A 76 7.80 -12.70 -3.26
C LEU A 76 7.59 -11.77 -4.46
N HIS A 77 7.49 -12.34 -5.67
CA HIS A 77 7.32 -11.55 -6.88
C HIS A 77 6.05 -10.68 -6.83
N SER A 78 4.91 -11.27 -6.43
CA SER A 78 3.65 -10.54 -6.30
C SER A 78 3.69 -9.52 -5.15
N ARG A 79 4.38 -9.83 -4.05
CA ARG A 79 4.59 -8.88 -2.94
C ARG A 79 5.42 -7.68 -3.36
N ILE A 80 6.51 -7.88 -4.11
CA ILE A 80 7.32 -6.78 -4.65
C ILE A 80 6.49 -5.98 -5.65
N ALA A 81 5.72 -6.64 -6.53
CA ALA A 81 4.85 -5.95 -7.48
C ALA A 81 3.83 -5.04 -6.78
N ALA A 82 3.15 -5.53 -5.75
CA ALA A 82 2.18 -4.76 -4.97
C ALA A 82 2.86 -3.65 -4.16
N ALA A 83 3.98 -3.95 -3.48
CA ALA A 83 4.74 -2.96 -2.73
C ALA A 83 5.25 -1.82 -3.63
N THR A 84 5.62 -2.13 -4.88
CA THR A 84 6.01 -1.13 -5.88
C THR A 84 4.85 -0.18 -6.19
N GLU A 85 3.63 -0.68 -6.38
CA GLU A 85 2.47 0.18 -6.62
C GLU A 85 2.19 1.11 -5.45
N VAL A 86 2.25 0.57 -4.23
CA VAL A 86 1.96 1.34 -3.02
C VAL A 86 3.02 2.42 -2.79
N VAL A 87 4.31 2.07 -2.85
CA VAL A 87 5.41 3.01 -2.55
C VAL A 87 5.56 4.08 -3.63
N LEU A 88 5.22 3.76 -4.88
CA LEU A 88 5.28 4.71 -5.99
C LEU A 88 3.93 5.39 -6.29
N HIS A 89 2.91 5.14 -5.47
CA HIS A 89 1.55 5.69 -5.65
C HIS A 89 0.98 5.46 -7.06
N LEU A 90 1.22 4.28 -7.66
CA LEU A 90 0.77 3.95 -9.01
C LEU A 90 -0.72 3.57 -9.06
N SER A 91 -1.30 3.21 -7.91
CA SER A 91 -2.70 2.81 -7.78
C SER A 91 -3.27 3.28 -6.43
N SER A 92 -4.57 3.56 -6.42
CA SER A 92 -5.32 3.78 -5.18
C SER A 92 -5.79 2.43 -4.64
N PHE A 93 -5.72 2.26 -3.32
CA PHE A 93 -6.25 1.07 -2.66
C PHE A 93 -7.07 1.46 -1.42
N THR A 94 -8.03 0.61 -1.08
CA THR A 94 -8.86 0.76 0.13
C THR A 94 -8.54 -0.38 1.08
N LEU A 95 -8.27 -0.05 2.35
CA LEU A 95 -8.10 -1.03 3.41
C LEU A 95 -9.23 -0.92 4.42
N PHE A 96 -9.99 -2.01 4.58
CA PHE A 96 -11.00 -2.13 5.63
C PHE A 96 -10.37 -2.69 6.90
N VAL A 97 -10.40 -1.92 7.98
CA VAL A 97 -9.95 -2.35 9.32
C VAL A 97 -11.17 -2.60 10.19
N GLY A 98 -11.55 -3.86 10.32
CA GLY A 98 -12.67 -4.31 11.16
C GLY A 98 -12.29 -4.51 12.63
N GLY A 99 -13.28 -4.40 13.52
CA GLY A 99 -13.12 -4.66 14.95
C GLY A 99 -14.14 -3.90 15.81
N THR A 100 -14.43 -4.39 17.01
CA THR A 100 -15.35 -3.71 17.94
C THR A 100 -14.73 -2.44 18.51
N SER A 101 -15.52 -1.66 19.26
CA SER A 101 -15.01 -0.47 19.95
C SER A 101 -13.86 -0.82 20.89
N GLY A 102 -12.81 0.00 20.93
CA GLY A 102 -11.64 -0.23 21.78
C GLY A 102 -10.59 -1.22 21.25
N CYS A 103 -10.82 -1.94 20.14
CA CYS A 103 -9.86 -2.92 19.59
C CYS A 103 -8.63 -2.31 18.90
N GLY A 104 -8.43 -0.99 18.93
CA GLY A 104 -7.25 -0.34 18.35
C GLY A 104 -7.28 -0.13 16.83
N LYS A 105 -8.47 -0.12 16.19
CA LYS A 105 -8.61 0.14 14.73
C LYS A 105 -7.89 1.42 14.28
N SER A 106 -8.12 2.53 14.98
CA SER A 106 -7.49 3.82 14.69
C SER A 106 -5.97 3.76 14.90
N THR A 107 -5.52 3.03 15.93
CA THR A 107 -4.09 2.81 16.19
C THR A 107 -3.42 2.06 15.04
N VAL A 108 -4.05 0.98 14.56
CA VAL A 108 -3.55 0.23 13.39
C VAL A 108 -3.52 1.11 12.15
N ALA A 109 -4.57 1.89 11.89
CA ALA A 109 -4.62 2.81 10.77
C ALA A 109 -3.49 3.84 10.82
N SER A 110 -3.27 4.49 11.97
CA SER A 110 -2.19 5.47 12.16
C SER A 110 -0.80 4.87 11.98
N VAL A 111 -0.53 3.70 12.60
CA VAL A 111 0.75 3.01 12.46
C VAL A 111 0.99 2.55 11.03
N LEU A 112 -0.04 2.07 10.35
CA LEU A 112 0.07 1.63 8.96
C LEU A 112 0.31 2.82 8.02
N GLY A 113 -0.42 3.92 8.18
CA GLY A 113 -0.22 5.12 7.37
C GLY A 113 1.20 5.65 7.50
N GLN A 114 1.72 5.74 8.73
CA GLN A 114 3.11 6.11 8.97
C GLN A 114 4.11 5.17 8.27
N ARG A 115 3.85 3.86 8.25
CA ARG A 115 4.73 2.88 7.60
C ARG A 115 4.66 2.93 6.06
N LEU A 116 3.55 3.38 5.51
CA LEU A 116 3.32 3.50 4.07
C LEU A 116 3.65 4.90 3.52
N GLY A 117 3.98 5.87 4.38
CA GLY A 117 4.17 7.26 3.98
C GLY A 117 2.85 7.94 3.58
N ILE A 118 1.74 7.52 4.18
CA ILE A 118 0.43 8.10 3.96
C ILE A 118 0.18 9.10 5.09
N ASP A 119 0.31 10.38 4.75
CA ASP A 119 0.23 11.47 5.72
C ASP A 119 -1.22 11.86 6.05
N HIS A 120 -2.16 11.52 5.17
CA HIS A 120 -3.58 11.86 5.30
C HIS A 120 -4.41 10.63 5.62
N ILE A 121 -4.89 10.54 6.87
CA ILE A 121 -5.79 9.49 7.33
C ILE A 121 -7.09 10.14 7.79
N ILE A 122 -8.21 9.72 7.22
CA ILE A 122 -9.55 10.21 7.56
C ILE A 122 -10.34 9.06 8.17
N SER A 123 -10.98 9.29 9.32
CA SER A 123 -11.83 8.28 9.96
C SER A 123 -13.12 8.06 9.16
N THR A 124 -13.65 6.83 9.17
CA THR A 124 -14.94 6.52 8.54
C THR A 124 -16.10 7.30 9.16
N ASP A 125 -16.00 7.64 10.45
CA ASP A 125 -16.99 8.48 11.13
C ASP A 125 -16.96 9.93 10.62
N SER A 126 -15.78 10.48 10.35
CA SER A 126 -15.63 11.80 9.72
C SER A 126 -16.22 11.82 8.30
N ILE A 127 -15.96 10.77 7.51
CA ILE A 127 -16.57 10.63 6.17
C ILE A 127 -18.09 10.55 6.28
N ARG A 128 -18.62 9.72 7.19
CA ARG A 128 -20.06 9.62 7.44
C ARG A 128 -20.67 10.97 7.84
N HIS A 129 -19.97 11.74 8.66
CA HIS A 129 -20.44 13.06 9.09
C HIS A 129 -20.54 14.04 7.91
N ILE A 130 -19.52 14.10 7.06
CA ILE A 130 -19.52 14.92 5.84
C ILE A 130 -20.68 14.50 4.92
N LEU A 131 -20.84 13.20 4.69
CA LEU A 131 -21.94 12.68 3.87
C LEU A 131 -23.30 13.07 4.45
N ARG A 132 -23.52 12.94 5.76
CA ARG A 132 -24.76 13.38 6.41
C ARG A 132 -25.07 14.86 6.20
N THR A 133 -24.06 15.71 6.14
CA THR A 133 -24.24 17.16 5.92
C THR A 133 -24.54 17.49 4.45
N CYS A 134 -24.04 16.68 3.52
CA CYS A 134 -24.21 16.90 2.08
C CYS A 134 -25.42 16.16 1.48
N SER A 135 -25.95 15.15 2.17
CA SER A 135 -27.09 14.34 1.72
C SER A 135 -28.42 14.89 2.20
N ASP A 136 -29.47 14.68 1.40
CA ASP A 136 -30.85 14.91 1.82
C ASP A 136 -31.23 13.84 2.88
N PRO A 137 -31.61 14.24 4.10
CA PRO A 137 -32.03 13.32 5.16
C PRO A 137 -33.31 12.54 4.84
N ASP A 138 -34.15 13.05 3.93
CA ASP A 138 -35.41 12.42 3.57
C ASP A 138 -35.26 11.41 2.41
N ASP A 139 -34.07 11.32 1.80
CA ASP A 139 -33.76 10.34 0.75
C ASP A 139 -33.52 8.94 1.37
N PRO A 140 -34.39 7.94 1.08
CA PRO A 140 -34.28 6.59 1.63
C PRO A 140 -32.96 5.88 1.26
N SER A 141 -32.33 6.24 0.13
CA SER A 141 -31.06 5.66 -0.32
C SER A 141 -29.90 6.00 0.62
N ASN A 142 -30.03 7.09 1.39
CA ASN A 142 -29.01 7.54 2.33
C ASN A 142 -29.24 7.03 3.75
N SER A 143 -30.34 6.30 4.04
CA SER A 143 -30.76 5.90 5.39
C SER A 143 -29.66 5.28 6.26
N ALA A 144 -28.75 4.49 5.67
CA ALA A 144 -27.59 3.90 6.34
C ALA A 144 -26.65 4.93 7.00
N LEU A 145 -26.66 6.19 6.53
CA LEU A 145 -25.89 7.26 7.14
C LEU A 145 -26.40 7.57 8.54
N TRP A 146 -27.70 7.53 8.84
CA TRP A 146 -28.26 8.01 10.13
C TRP A 146 -28.43 6.94 11.22
N VAL A 147 -28.19 5.66 10.90
CA VAL A 147 -28.29 4.56 11.88
C VAL A 147 -26.93 4.16 12.46
N SER A 148 -26.95 3.36 13.53
CA SER A 148 -25.71 2.81 14.11
C SER A 148 -25.02 1.83 13.15
N THR A 149 -23.70 1.64 13.28
CA THR A 149 -22.95 0.68 12.45
C THR A 149 -23.44 -0.77 12.63
N TYR A 150 -24.08 -1.08 13.75
CA TYR A 150 -24.67 -2.40 14.02
C TYR A 150 -25.98 -2.62 13.25
N GLU A 151 -26.73 -1.55 13.00
CA GLU A 151 -28.03 -1.59 12.33
C GLU A 151 -27.93 -1.23 10.84
N ALA A 152 -26.82 -0.64 10.40
CA ALA A 152 -26.61 -0.19 9.02
C ALA A 152 -26.87 -1.28 7.96
N GLY A 153 -26.62 -2.56 8.29
CA GLY A 153 -26.92 -3.67 7.39
C GLY A 153 -28.42 -3.89 7.13
N GLN A 154 -29.30 -3.44 8.04
CA GLN A 154 -30.75 -3.54 7.91
C GLN A 154 -31.33 -2.46 6.98
N CYS A 155 -30.56 -1.39 6.70
CA CYS A 155 -30.94 -0.31 5.79
C CYS A 155 -30.62 -0.61 4.33
N ILE A 156 -29.90 -1.71 4.04
CA ILE A 156 -29.58 -2.12 2.67
C ILE A 156 -30.73 -3.01 2.18
N PRO A 157 -31.39 -2.66 1.04
CA PRO A 157 -32.42 -3.53 0.49
C PRO A 157 -31.85 -4.91 0.17
N ALA A 158 -32.62 -5.96 0.48
CA ALA A 158 -32.25 -7.33 0.12
C ALA A 158 -32.20 -7.44 -1.41
N ASN A 159 -31.02 -7.69 -1.95
CA ASN A 159 -30.83 -8.08 -3.35
C ASN A 159 -31.26 -9.53 -3.58
#